data_AF-A0A090M190-F1
#
_entry.id   AF-A0A090M190-F1
#
_cell.length_a   1.000
_cell.length_b   1.000
_cell.length_c   1.000
_cell.angle_alpha   90.00
_cell.angle_beta   90.00
_cell.angle_gamma   90.00
#
_symmetry.space_group_name_H-M   'P 1'
#
loop_
_entity.id
_entity.type
_entity.pdbx_description
1 polymer ?
#
loop_
_entity_poly.entity_id
_entity_poly.type
_entity_poly.pdbx_seq_one_letter_code
_entity_poly.pdbx_strand_id
1 'polypeptide(L)'
;MSDADLATMLGVAGAASPTMLDDEALLALRASEAEEAKRANDCASCIAEGQRLYSSGKYEEALATFERAGTLPGSGPVRYRKSVVAPAGPSAGFKPRELSSGEEIAIAYNKACCHANIGNVEEGLASLLTALERGYDQYPAIRADADIASLREDSRFEVIMARFEPQSTLGKLFDAFNGPKKGVSMLDGIKNIFEK
;
A
#
# COMPACT_ATOMS: atom_id res chain seq x y z
N MET A 1 61.55 -19.22 12.89
CA MET A 1 60.11 -19.43 12.69
C MET A 1 59.50 -18.06 12.48
N SER A 2 58.77 -17.86 11.39
CA SER A 2 58.14 -16.57 11.09
C SER A 2 56.82 -16.43 11.86
N ASP A 3 56.36 -15.20 12.06
CA ASP A 3 55.06 -14.94 12.71
C ASP A 3 53.89 -15.62 11.97
N ALA A 4 54.04 -15.83 10.66
CA ALA A 4 53.09 -16.57 9.84
C ALA A 4 53.04 -18.07 10.16
N ASP A 5 54.19 -18.67 10.48
CA ASP A 5 54.27 -20.09 10.88
C ASP A 5 53.61 -20.31 12.25
N LEU A 6 53.73 -19.32 13.14
CA LEU A 6 53.17 -19.35 14.50
C LEU A 6 51.64 -19.16 14.50
N ALA A 7 51.12 -18.26 13.66
CA ALA A 7 49.67 -18.07 13.47
C ALA A 7 48.98 -19.30 12.85
N THR A 8 49.68 -20.01 11.97
CA THR A 8 49.19 -21.26 11.37
C THR A 8 49.16 -22.40 12.40
N MET A 9 50.18 -22.52 13.24
CA MET A 9 50.22 -23.52 14.32
C MET A 9 49.14 -23.31 15.39
N LEU A 10 48.76 -22.07 15.66
CA LEU A 10 47.72 -21.72 16.63
C LEU A 10 46.30 -21.78 16.05
N GLY A 11 46.14 -22.10 14.76
CA GLY A 11 44.82 -22.19 14.10
C GLY A 11 44.10 -20.84 13.92
N VAL A 12 44.84 -19.72 14.00
CA VAL A 12 44.30 -18.35 13.95
C VAL A 12 44.55 -17.67 12.61
N ALA A 13 45.00 -18.42 11.60
CA ALA A 13 45.19 -17.92 10.24
C ALA A 13 43.87 -17.37 9.68
N GLY A 14 43.71 -16.04 9.67
CA GLY A 14 42.49 -15.34 9.25
C GLY A 14 41.73 -14.60 10.36
N ALA A 15 42.17 -14.68 11.62
CA ALA A 15 41.59 -13.85 12.68
C ALA A 15 42.03 -12.39 12.51
N ALA A 16 41.17 -11.59 11.88
CA ALA A 16 41.29 -10.14 11.95
C ALA A 16 41.11 -9.71 13.41
N SER A 17 42.01 -8.86 13.91
CA SER A 17 41.84 -8.26 15.23
C SER A 17 40.51 -7.50 15.25
N PRO A 18 39.65 -7.70 16.28
CA PRO A 18 38.41 -6.94 16.40
C PRO A 18 38.77 -5.45 16.46
N THR A 19 38.39 -4.74 15.42
CA THR A 19 38.62 -3.30 15.32
C THR A 19 37.53 -2.62 16.14
N MET A 20 37.93 -1.87 17.16
CA MET A 20 37.00 -1.05 17.93
C MET A 20 36.47 0.04 16.99
N LEU A 21 35.15 0.05 16.76
CA LEU A 21 34.49 1.14 16.04
C LEU A 21 34.70 2.42 16.83
N ASP A 22 35.12 3.49 16.16
CA ASP A 22 35.09 4.82 16.75
C ASP A 22 33.64 5.32 16.88
N ASP A 23 33.46 6.37 17.68
CA ASP A 23 32.13 6.92 17.98
C ASP A 23 31.40 7.38 16.70
N GLU A 24 32.13 7.85 15.70
CA GLU A 24 31.59 8.29 14.41
C GLU A 24 31.09 7.11 13.57
N ALA A 25 31.88 6.04 13.44
CA ALA A 25 31.49 4.83 12.72
C ALA A 25 30.32 4.11 13.41
N LEU A 26 30.26 4.11 14.74
CA LEU A 26 29.14 3.54 15.49
C LEU A 26 27.84 4.35 15.28
N LEU A 27 27.93 5.68 15.23
CA LEU A 27 26.80 6.55 14.91
C LEU A 27 26.33 6.37 13.46
N ALA A 28 27.26 6.25 12.51
CA ALA A 28 26.95 6.01 11.11
C ALA A 28 26.23 4.66 10.91
N LEU A 29 26.70 3.60 11.58
CA LEU A 29 26.04 2.28 11.58
C LEU A 29 24.61 2.36 12.13
N ARG A 30 24.42 2.96 13.31
CA ARG A 30 23.08 3.14 13.90
C ARG A 30 22.17 3.99 13.04
N ALA A 31 22.71 5.01 12.38
CA ALA A 31 21.96 5.83 11.44
C ALA A 31 21.52 5.04 10.21
N SER A 32 22.41 4.19 9.66
CA SER A 32 22.06 3.30 8.54
C SER A 32 21.00 2.26 8.93
N GLU A 33 21.13 1.64 10.11
CA GLU A 33 20.15 0.68 10.63
C GLU A 33 18.79 1.34 10.86
N ALA A 34 18.77 2.57 11.38
CA ALA A 34 17.53 3.33 11.57
C ALA A 34 16.88 3.74 10.23
N GLU A 35 17.67 4.14 9.23
CA GLU A 35 17.18 4.39 7.87
C GLU A 35 16.60 3.12 7.23
N GLU A 36 17.28 2.00 7.38
CA GLU A 36 16.87 0.71 6.82
C GLU A 36 15.60 0.19 7.50
N ALA A 37 15.51 0.29 8.83
CA ALA A 37 14.29 -0.01 9.59
C ALA A 37 13.13 0.93 9.21
N LYS A 38 13.41 2.17 8.82
CA LYS A 38 12.40 3.14 8.38
C LYS A 38 11.90 2.82 6.97
N ARG A 39 12.78 2.42 6.05
CA ARG A 39 12.42 1.94 4.71
C ARG A 39 11.64 0.64 4.77
N ALA A 40 12.04 -0.28 5.65
CA ALA A 40 11.32 -1.52 5.88
C ALA A 40 9.89 -1.30 6.42
N ASN A 41 9.62 -0.12 7.00
CA ASN A 41 8.34 0.26 7.60
C ASN A 41 7.66 1.44 6.90
N ASP A 42 7.96 1.69 5.62
CA ASP A 42 7.20 2.65 4.82
C ASP A 42 6.14 1.96 3.94
N CYS A 43 5.10 2.71 3.59
CA CYS A 43 4.00 2.21 2.76
C CYS A 43 4.51 1.71 1.39
N ALA A 44 5.40 2.45 0.75
CA ALA A 44 5.89 2.15 -0.59
C ALA A 44 6.61 0.79 -0.66
N SER A 45 7.46 0.50 0.33
CA SER A 45 8.18 -0.78 0.41
C SER A 45 7.22 -1.94 0.68
N CYS A 46 6.19 -1.74 1.51
CA CYS A 46 5.14 -2.75 1.71
C CYS A 46 4.31 -2.99 0.45
N ILE A 47 3.98 -1.96 -0.34
CA ILE A 47 3.31 -2.14 -1.64
C ILE A 47 4.19 -2.98 -2.57
N ALA A 48 5.49 -2.67 -2.66
CA ALA A 48 6.42 -3.42 -3.49
C ALA A 48 6.63 -4.88 -3.02
N GLU A 49 6.60 -5.12 -1.71
CA GLU A 49 6.59 -6.49 -1.14
C GLU A 49 5.30 -7.23 -1.49
N GLY A 50 4.13 -6.59 -1.30
CA GLY A 50 2.83 -7.17 -1.65
C GLY A 50 2.74 -7.54 -3.12
N GLN A 51 3.25 -6.70 -4.02
CA GLN A 51 3.32 -7.00 -5.46
C GLN A 51 4.21 -8.22 -5.76
N ARG A 52 5.34 -8.37 -5.06
CA ARG A 52 6.22 -9.55 -5.22
C ARG A 52 5.54 -10.83 -4.76
N LEU A 53 4.83 -10.78 -3.64
CA LEU A 53 4.04 -11.90 -3.12
C LEU A 53 2.90 -12.25 -4.08
N TYR A 54 2.22 -11.22 -4.60
CA TYR A 54 1.15 -11.35 -5.60
C TYR A 54 1.65 -12.04 -6.87
N SER A 55 2.77 -11.58 -7.45
CA SER A 55 3.37 -12.23 -8.62
C SER A 55 3.85 -13.66 -8.36
N SER A 56 4.03 -14.04 -7.08
CA SER A 56 4.37 -15.40 -6.67
C SER A 56 3.14 -16.29 -6.45
N GLY A 57 1.93 -15.77 -6.70
CA GLY A 57 0.66 -16.47 -6.49
C GLY A 57 0.21 -16.59 -5.03
N LYS A 58 0.87 -15.86 -4.12
CA LYS A 58 0.58 -15.88 -2.68
C LYS A 58 -0.41 -14.79 -2.31
N TYR A 59 -1.65 -14.93 -2.75
CA TYR A 59 -2.64 -13.85 -2.71
C TYR A 59 -3.06 -13.45 -1.29
N GLU A 60 -3.14 -14.40 -0.36
CA GLU A 60 -3.50 -14.15 1.03
C GLU A 60 -2.37 -13.42 1.78
N GLU A 61 -1.11 -13.81 1.56
CA GLU A 61 0.06 -13.12 2.11
C GLU A 61 0.17 -11.70 1.53
N ALA A 62 -0.06 -11.56 0.22
CA ALA A 62 -0.08 -10.27 -0.46
C ALA A 62 -1.17 -9.35 0.10
N LEU A 63 -2.38 -9.89 0.31
CA LEU A 63 -3.52 -9.15 0.87
C LEU A 63 -3.19 -8.60 2.26
N ALA A 64 -2.67 -9.43 3.16
CA ALA A 64 -2.24 -9.00 4.49
C ALA A 64 -1.16 -7.91 4.43
N THR A 65 -0.26 -8.00 3.45
CA THR A 65 0.80 -7.01 3.23
C THR A 65 0.24 -5.67 2.74
N PHE A 66 -0.74 -5.68 1.84
CA PHE A 66 -1.42 -4.46 1.40
C PHE A 66 -2.26 -3.81 2.51
N GLU A 67 -2.89 -4.60 3.37
CA GLU A 67 -3.60 -4.09 4.55
C GLU A 67 -2.64 -3.43 5.53
N ARG A 68 -1.48 -4.05 5.76
CA ARG A 68 -0.40 -3.45 6.55
C ARG A 68 0.07 -2.14 5.93
N ALA A 69 0.25 -2.09 4.62
CA ALA A 69 0.70 -0.87 3.91
C ALA A 69 -0.19 0.35 4.23
N GLY A 70 -1.51 0.15 4.31
CA GLY A 70 -2.47 1.21 4.64
C GLY A 70 -2.35 1.78 6.06
N THR A 71 -1.60 1.12 6.95
CA THR A 71 -1.35 1.57 8.32
C THR A 71 -0.01 2.26 8.51
N LEU A 72 0.88 2.14 7.52
CA LEU A 72 2.24 2.66 7.59
C LEU A 72 2.30 4.12 7.12
N PRO A 73 3.35 4.86 7.52
CA PRO A 73 3.62 6.19 7.00
C PRO A 73 3.73 6.16 5.47
N GLY A 74 3.00 7.05 4.82
CA GLY A 74 3.00 7.18 3.37
C GLY A 74 4.01 8.19 2.84
N SER A 75 3.94 8.45 1.55
CA SER A 75 4.74 9.46 0.86
C SER A 75 3.98 10.77 0.61
N GLY A 76 2.80 10.94 1.23
CA GLY A 76 1.98 12.14 1.11
C GLY A 76 2.67 13.45 1.56
N PRO A 77 2.09 14.61 1.20
CA PRO A 77 2.69 15.91 1.47
C PRO A 77 2.83 16.18 2.96
N VAL A 78 3.98 16.75 3.35
CA VAL A 78 4.22 17.17 4.74
C VAL A 78 3.32 18.36 5.07
N ARG A 79 2.46 18.19 6.08
CA ARG A 79 1.61 19.27 6.58
C ARG A 79 2.31 19.96 7.75
N TYR A 80 2.97 21.10 7.49
CA TYR A 80 3.75 21.85 8.49
C TYR A 80 2.99 22.19 9.78
N ARG A 81 1.66 22.35 9.71
CA ARG A 81 0.77 22.56 10.87
C ARG A 81 0.71 21.37 11.84
N LYS A 82 1.29 20.23 11.49
CA LYS A 82 1.39 19.02 12.32
C LYS A 82 2.80 18.86 12.92
N SER A 83 3.50 19.96 13.20
CA SER A 83 4.73 19.91 13.99
C SER A 83 4.45 19.36 15.39
N VAL A 84 5.32 18.48 15.86
CA VAL A 84 5.27 17.92 17.21
C VAL A 84 6.25 18.70 18.07
N VAL A 85 5.81 19.21 19.22
CA VAL A 85 6.66 19.95 20.16
C VAL A 85 6.87 19.08 21.40
N ALA A 86 8.12 18.96 21.84
CA ALA A 86 8.43 18.25 23.08
C ALA A 86 7.95 19.06 24.31
N PRO A 87 7.56 18.42 25.43
CA PRO A 87 7.02 19.10 26.62
C PRO A 87 7.89 20.24 27.18
N ALA A 88 9.21 20.20 26.97
CA ALA A 88 10.16 21.24 27.36
C ALA A 88 11.41 21.23 26.45
N GLY A 89 11.23 21.25 25.12
CA GLY A 89 12.36 21.16 24.18
C GLY A 89 12.07 21.73 22.78
N PRO A 90 13.07 21.72 21.88
CA PRO A 90 12.87 22.12 20.49
C PRO A 90 11.85 21.21 19.78
N SER A 91 11.44 21.59 18.56
CA SER A 91 10.54 20.78 17.73
C SER A 91 11.03 19.33 17.64
N ALA A 92 10.17 18.38 17.97
CA ALA A 92 10.42 16.94 17.84
C ALA A 92 10.16 16.44 16.40
N GLY A 93 10.04 17.36 15.43
CA GLY A 93 9.79 17.07 14.03
C GLY A 93 8.31 17.19 13.65
N PHE A 94 7.88 16.36 12.70
CA PHE A 94 6.51 16.36 12.18
C PHE A 94 5.84 15.02 12.46
N LYS A 95 4.51 15.01 12.54
CA LYS A 95 3.73 13.76 12.52
C LYS A 95 4.09 12.93 11.27
N PRO A 96 3.98 11.58 11.34
CA PRO A 96 4.22 10.73 10.19
C PRO A 96 3.37 11.19 8.99
N ARG A 97 3.94 11.04 7.80
CA ARG A 97 3.29 11.40 6.55
C ARG A 97 2.07 10.51 6.33
N GLU A 98 1.00 11.13 5.86
CA GLU A 98 -0.21 10.43 5.43
C GLU A 98 0.07 9.71 4.10
N LEU A 99 -0.79 8.76 3.76
CA LEU A 99 -0.79 8.15 2.43
C LEU A 99 -1.07 9.21 1.37
N SER A 100 -0.37 9.10 0.25
CA SER A 100 -0.72 9.82 -0.96
C SER A 100 -1.95 9.18 -1.63
N SER A 101 -2.69 9.95 -2.43
CA SER A 101 -3.82 9.39 -3.20
C SER A 101 -3.39 8.23 -4.10
N GLY A 102 -2.17 8.29 -4.67
CA GLY A 102 -1.62 7.20 -5.47
C GLY A 102 -1.38 5.92 -4.67
N GLU A 103 -0.88 6.03 -3.43
CA GLU A 103 -0.72 4.88 -2.53
C GLU A 103 -2.07 4.31 -2.11
N GLU A 104 -3.04 5.15 -1.75
CA GLU A 104 -4.39 4.70 -1.39
C GLU A 104 -5.06 3.95 -2.55
N ILE A 105 -4.97 4.48 -3.78
CA ILE A 105 -5.46 3.81 -5.00
C ILE A 105 -4.74 2.47 -5.21
N ALA A 106 -3.41 2.47 -5.16
CA ALA A 106 -2.62 1.26 -5.40
C ALA A 106 -2.95 0.16 -4.39
N ILE A 107 -3.06 0.50 -3.11
CA ILE A 107 -3.46 -0.44 -2.06
C ILE A 107 -4.85 -1.00 -2.36
N ALA A 108 -5.84 -0.13 -2.57
CA ALA A 108 -7.23 -0.55 -2.79
C ALA A 108 -7.39 -1.44 -4.04
N TYR A 109 -6.75 -1.06 -5.16
CA TYR A 109 -6.83 -1.85 -6.39
C TYR A 109 -6.13 -3.20 -6.25
N ASN A 110 -4.92 -3.23 -5.68
CA ASN A 110 -4.21 -4.50 -5.49
C ASN A 110 -4.95 -5.44 -4.53
N LYS A 111 -5.61 -4.89 -3.49
CA LYS A 111 -6.53 -5.67 -2.64
C LYS A 111 -7.68 -6.27 -3.46
N ALA A 112 -8.28 -5.51 -4.38
CA ALA A 112 -9.33 -6.01 -5.25
C ALA A 112 -8.85 -7.19 -6.10
N CYS A 113 -7.65 -7.09 -6.70
CA CYS A 113 -7.03 -8.18 -7.46
C CYS A 113 -6.76 -9.42 -6.58
N CYS A 114 -6.23 -9.25 -5.35
CA CYS A 114 -6.05 -10.36 -4.41
C CYS A 114 -7.38 -11.05 -4.09
N HIS A 115 -8.41 -10.29 -3.70
CA HIS A 115 -9.72 -10.82 -3.36
C HIS A 115 -10.37 -11.56 -4.54
N ALA A 116 -10.23 -11.02 -5.76
CA ALA A 116 -10.72 -11.65 -6.97
C ALA A 116 -10.09 -13.02 -7.24
N ASN A 117 -8.77 -13.14 -7.04
CA ASN A 117 -8.02 -14.40 -7.18
C ASN A 117 -8.34 -15.42 -6.07
N ILE A 118 -8.61 -14.95 -4.86
CA ILE A 118 -9.02 -15.80 -3.73
C ILE A 118 -10.47 -16.30 -3.90
N GLY A 119 -11.30 -15.56 -4.66
CA GLY A 119 -12.73 -15.84 -4.86
C GLY A 119 -13.66 -15.04 -3.95
N ASN A 120 -13.13 -14.07 -3.21
CA ASN A 120 -13.87 -13.18 -2.32
C ASN A 120 -14.46 -12.01 -3.11
N VAL A 121 -15.50 -12.29 -3.90
CA VAL A 121 -16.07 -11.33 -4.85
C VAL A 121 -16.59 -10.06 -4.17
N GLU A 122 -17.21 -10.19 -2.99
CA GLU A 122 -17.79 -9.06 -2.27
C GLU A 122 -16.72 -8.05 -1.82
N GLU A 123 -15.69 -8.52 -1.12
CA GLU A 123 -14.57 -7.71 -0.66
C GLU A 123 -13.74 -7.17 -1.82
N GLY A 124 -13.65 -7.94 -2.92
CA GLY A 124 -13.02 -7.50 -4.16
C GLY A 124 -13.72 -6.29 -4.78
N LEU A 125 -15.05 -6.34 -4.90
CA LEU A 125 -15.85 -5.22 -5.40
C LEU A 125 -15.81 -4.01 -4.46
N ALA A 126 -15.84 -4.23 -3.14
CA ALA A 126 -15.69 -3.15 -2.16
C ALA A 126 -14.31 -2.46 -2.25
N SER A 127 -13.26 -3.24 -2.47
CA SER A 127 -11.90 -2.73 -2.65
C SER A 127 -11.76 -1.96 -3.97
N LEU A 128 -12.34 -2.47 -5.07
CA LEU A 128 -12.36 -1.79 -6.37
C LEU A 128 -13.11 -0.46 -6.27
N LEU A 129 -14.27 -0.45 -5.62
CA LEU A 129 -15.04 0.77 -5.39
C LEU A 129 -14.21 1.80 -4.60
N THR A 130 -13.49 1.36 -3.57
CA THR A 130 -12.59 2.24 -2.81
C THR A 130 -11.53 2.86 -3.72
N ALA A 131 -10.92 2.10 -4.64
CA ALA A 131 -9.93 2.64 -5.58
C ALA A 131 -10.55 3.72 -6.50
N LEU A 132 -11.75 3.46 -7.03
CA LEU A 132 -12.49 4.41 -7.86
C LEU A 132 -12.86 5.68 -7.11
N GLU A 133 -13.31 5.58 -5.85
CA GLU A 133 -13.63 6.73 -4.98
C GLU A 133 -12.41 7.59 -4.67
N ARG A 134 -11.21 6.99 -4.66
CA ARG A 134 -9.94 7.72 -4.51
C ARG A 134 -9.44 8.37 -5.80
N GLY A 135 -10.17 8.17 -6.91
CA GLY A 135 -9.89 8.81 -8.19
C GLY A 135 -9.16 7.90 -9.18
N TYR A 136 -9.21 6.58 -9.02
CA TYR A 136 -8.69 5.69 -10.05
C TYR A 136 -9.57 5.78 -11.31
N ASP A 137 -8.97 6.21 -12.42
CA ASP A 137 -9.67 6.59 -13.65
C ASP A 137 -9.25 5.76 -14.86
N GLN A 138 -8.47 4.69 -14.65
CA GLN A 138 -8.02 3.78 -15.70
C GLN A 138 -9.10 2.76 -16.06
N TYR A 139 -10.30 3.23 -16.39
CA TYR A 139 -11.45 2.38 -16.68
C TYR A 139 -11.20 1.33 -17.77
N PRO A 140 -10.50 1.65 -18.89
CA PRO A 140 -10.17 0.62 -19.89
C PRO A 140 -9.29 -0.49 -19.33
N ALA A 141 -8.39 -0.17 -18.38
CA ALA A 141 -7.56 -1.16 -17.71
C ALA A 141 -8.41 -2.07 -16.83
N ILE A 142 -9.28 -1.51 -15.99
CA ILE A 142 -10.21 -2.27 -15.13
C ILE A 142 -11.07 -3.23 -15.98
N ARG A 143 -11.59 -2.77 -17.13
CA ARG A 143 -12.43 -3.56 -18.02
C ARG A 143 -11.69 -4.75 -18.66
N ALA A 144 -10.38 -4.61 -18.89
CA ALA A 144 -9.55 -5.60 -19.58
C ALA A 144 -8.74 -6.48 -18.63
N ASP A 145 -8.63 -6.10 -17.35
CA ASP A 145 -7.78 -6.79 -16.38
C ASP A 145 -8.30 -8.22 -16.13
N ALA A 146 -7.38 -9.18 -16.27
CA ALA A 146 -7.63 -10.60 -16.07
C ALA A 146 -7.73 -10.95 -14.59
N ASP A 147 -7.03 -10.21 -13.73
CA ASP A 147 -6.94 -10.49 -12.31
C ASP A 147 -8.26 -10.28 -11.59
N ILE A 148 -9.10 -9.38 -12.10
CA ILE A 148 -10.44 -9.09 -11.59
C ILE A 148 -11.56 -9.65 -12.46
N ALA A 149 -11.26 -10.64 -13.32
CA ALA A 149 -12.26 -11.25 -14.20
C ALA A 149 -13.47 -11.77 -13.42
N SER A 150 -13.25 -12.40 -12.26
CA SER A 150 -14.31 -12.90 -11.38
C SER A 150 -15.22 -11.78 -10.84
N LEU A 151 -14.67 -10.58 -10.61
CA LEU A 151 -15.47 -9.43 -10.17
C LEU A 151 -16.36 -8.91 -11.31
N ARG A 152 -15.87 -8.96 -12.55
CA ARG A 152 -16.62 -8.51 -13.74
C ARG A 152 -17.82 -9.36 -14.07
N GLU A 153 -17.85 -10.61 -13.61
CA GLU A 153 -19.00 -11.51 -13.75
C GLU A 153 -20.17 -11.14 -12.82
N ASP A 154 -19.90 -10.41 -11.74
CA ASP A 154 -20.93 -9.96 -10.81
C ASP A 154 -21.68 -8.75 -11.38
N SER A 155 -23.01 -8.81 -11.36
CA SER A 155 -23.90 -7.73 -11.82
C SER A 155 -23.63 -6.37 -11.17
N ARG A 156 -23.10 -6.34 -9.94
CA ARG A 156 -22.76 -5.11 -9.20
C ARG A 156 -21.57 -4.38 -9.81
N PHE A 157 -20.69 -5.08 -10.56
CA PHE A 157 -19.55 -4.45 -11.23
C PHE A 157 -19.99 -3.36 -12.21
N GLU A 158 -20.97 -3.65 -13.07
CA GLU A 158 -21.48 -2.66 -14.03
C GLU A 158 -22.14 -1.48 -13.33
N VAL A 159 -22.81 -1.70 -12.19
CA VAL A 159 -23.40 -0.62 -11.39
C VAL A 159 -22.31 0.29 -10.83
N ILE A 160 -21.20 -0.29 -10.34
CA ILE A 160 -20.04 0.46 -9.86
C ILE A 160 -19.43 1.25 -11.03
N MET A 161 -19.08 0.60 -12.14
CA MET A 161 -18.42 1.24 -13.28
C MET A 161 -19.26 2.37 -13.89
N ALA A 162 -20.58 2.18 -14.00
CA ALA A 162 -21.48 3.19 -14.55
C ALA A 162 -21.47 4.51 -13.75
N ARG A 163 -21.11 4.48 -12.46
CA ARG A 163 -21.03 5.68 -11.63
C ARG A 163 -19.78 6.51 -11.87
N PHE A 164 -18.67 5.88 -12.27
CA PHE A 164 -17.37 6.55 -12.40
C PHE A 164 -16.96 6.77 -13.85
N GLU A 165 -17.31 5.86 -14.75
CA GLU A 165 -16.96 6.03 -16.17
C GLU A 165 -17.61 7.30 -16.72
N PRO A 166 -16.84 8.16 -17.42
CA PRO A 166 -17.39 9.34 -18.06
C PRO A 166 -18.44 8.89 -19.06
N GLN A 167 -19.69 9.10 -18.68
CA GLN A 167 -20.83 8.68 -19.46
C GLN A 167 -20.88 9.47 -20.76
N SER A 168 -20.42 8.86 -21.86
CA SER A 168 -20.91 9.23 -23.18
C SER A 168 -22.44 9.14 -23.17
N THR A 169 -23.10 9.88 -24.07
CA THR A 169 -24.56 10.13 -24.15
C THR A 169 -25.54 9.05 -23.62
N LEU A 170 -25.19 7.76 -23.64
CA LEU A 170 -25.91 6.67 -22.97
C LEU A 170 -26.01 6.77 -21.43
N GLY A 171 -24.99 7.23 -20.70
CA GLY A 171 -25.13 7.27 -19.23
C GLY A 171 -25.90 8.45 -18.69
N LYS A 172 -26.16 9.48 -19.52
CA LYS A 172 -27.23 10.45 -19.24
C LYS A 172 -28.60 9.75 -19.15
N LEU A 173 -28.77 8.64 -19.87
CA LEU A 173 -29.98 7.80 -19.83
C LEU A 173 -30.00 6.92 -18.57
N PHE A 174 -28.84 6.42 -18.12
CA PHE A 174 -28.73 5.60 -16.91
C PHE A 174 -28.88 6.44 -15.64
N ASP A 175 -28.29 7.64 -15.57
CA ASP A 175 -28.51 8.61 -14.48
C ASP A 175 -29.99 9.01 -14.37
N ALA A 176 -30.70 9.08 -15.50
CA ALA A 176 -32.14 9.35 -15.50
C ALA A 176 -32.98 8.21 -14.91
N PHE A 177 -32.47 6.97 -14.89
CA PHE A 177 -33.20 5.78 -14.44
C PHE A 177 -32.74 5.28 -13.05
N ASN A 178 -31.46 5.42 -12.73
CA ASN A 178 -30.81 4.91 -11.51
C ASN A 178 -29.99 5.96 -10.74
N GLY A 179 -30.03 7.23 -11.15
CA GLY A 179 -29.32 8.31 -10.47
C GLY A 179 -29.78 8.50 -9.02
N PRO A 180 -28.93 9.05 -8.14
CA PRO A 180 -29.21 9.17 -6.71
C PRO A 180 -30.48 10.00 -6.48
N LYS A 181 -31.47 9.41 -5.81
CA LYS A 181 -32.69 10.11 -5.42
C LYS A 181 -32.33 11.29 -4.51
N LYS A 182 -32.91 12.46 -4.82
CA LYS A 182 -32.71 13.71 -4.09
C LYS A 182 -32.85 13.48 -2.57
N GLY A 183 -31.78 13.72 -1.81
CA GLY A 183 -31.79 13.67 -0.34
C GLY A 183 -31.13 12.45 0.31
N VAL A 184 -30.60 11.50 -0.46
CA VAL A 184 -29.78 10.39 0.07
C VAL A 184 -28.31 10.73 -0.11
N SER A 185 -27.51 10.64 0.96
CA SER A 185 -26.06 10.83 0.89
C SER A 185 -25.46 9.86 -0.13
N MET A 186 -24.51 10.33 -0.94
CA MET A 186 -23.80 9.53 -1.96
C MET A 186 -23.14 8.26 -1.38
N LEU A 187 -22.94 8.24 -0.05
CA LEU A 187 -22.35 7.15 0.74
C LEU A 187 -23.39 6.10 1.20
N ASP A 188 -24.64 6.49 1.43
CA ASP A 188 -25.69 5.59 1.96
C ASP A 188 -26.32 4.70 0.88
N GLY A 189 -26.32 5.17 -0.38
CA GLY A 189 -26.78 4.36 -1.52
C GLY A 189 -25.90 3.14 -1.80
N ILE A 190 -24.61 3.22 -1.41
CA ILE A 190 -23.60 2.17 -1.66
C ILE A 190 -23.76 1.00 -0.69
N LYS A 191 -23.99 1.28 0.60
CA LYS A 191 -24.16 0.22 1.62
C LYS A 191 -25.33 -0.70 1.28
N ASN A 192 -26.41 -0.15 0.72
CA ASN A 192 -27.56 -0.91 0.26
C ASN A 192 -27.28 -1.87 -0.92
N ILE A 193 -26.16 -1.71 -1.65
CA ILE A 193 -25.74 -2.65 -2.72
C ILE A 193 -25.10 -3.92 -2.14
N PHE A 194 -24.51 -3.81 -0.94
CA PHE A 194 -23.82 -4.91 -0.26
C PHE A 194 -24.61 -5.50 0.93
N GLU A 195 -25.63 -4.79 1.46
CA GLU A 195 -26.44 -5.22 2.62
C GLU A 195 -27.72 -6.01 2.27
N LYS A 196 -27.71 -6.90 1.25
CA LYS A 196 -28.88 -7.74 0.93
C LYS A 196 -28.65 -9.23 1.16
#